data_AF-A0A433QNR7-F1
#
_entry.id   AF-A0A433QNR7-F1
#
_cell.length_a   1.000
_cell.length_b   1.000
_cell.length_c   1.000
_cell.angle_alpha   90.00
_cell.angle_beta   90.00
_cell.angle_gamma   90.00
#
_symmetry.space_group_name_H-M   'P 1'
#
loop_
_entity.id
_entity.type
_entity.pdbx_description
1 polymer ?
#
loop_
_entity_poly.entity_id
_entity_poly.type
_entity_poly.pdbx_seq_one_letter_code
_entity_poly.pdbx_strand_id
1 'polypeptide(L)'
;MKITICSTRPHSANSLTLGCDCLGTIQYFDGVLNDHKGEPSVIKAYMRRMQHTEYRTGKVALARSRCLVISFIVTVVNYEYVLYWYLYTDATIAFKIKATGELSTNLLEQGAIPSGYGTTVAPQINGQYHQHMFSMRLDPMIDSIKNTVSQVDVVPLEGDVGSPTLMEEALPLTTHTEQGQANSLSGRIWKISNPSSLHSFTGQPVAWKLVPMNTPPLMAKPGIGGLGLRSGHCG
;
A
#
# COMPACT_ATOMS: atom_id res chain seq x y z
N MET A 1 6.02 -12.10 13.63
CA MET A 1 6.15 -10.89 12.79
C MET A 1 6.80 -9.80 13.61
N LYS A 2 8.07 -9.47 13.36
CA LYS A 2 8.78 -8.36 14.01
C LYS A 2 8.60 -7.15 13.09
N ILE A 3 7.76 -6.20 13.48
CA ILE A 3 7.57 -4.96 12.70
C ILE A 3 8.72 -4.03 13.08
N THR A 4 9.79 -4.03 12.27
CA THR A 4 10.87 -3.05 12.39
C THR A 4 10.54 -1.87 11.48
N ILE A 5 10.15 -0.73 12.06
CA ILE A 5 9.95 0.52 11.32
C ILE A 5 11.33 1.17 11.15
N CYS A 6 12.04 0.84 10.07
CA CYS A 6 13.20 1.62 9.63
C CYS A 6 12.71 2.81 8.79
N SER A 7 12.34 3.91 9.44
CA SER A 7 12.27 5.22 8.78
C SER A 7 13.62 5.91 8.96
N THR A 8 14.23 6.36 7.86
CA THR A 8 15.49 7.11 7.88
C THR A 8 15.33 8.55 8.40
N ARG A 9 14.10 9.00 8.67
CA ARG A 9 13.79 10.28 9.35
C ARG A 9 12.47 10.22 10.13
N PRO A 10 12.46 9.69 11.36
CA PRO A 10 11.24 9.67 12.15
C PRO A 10 10.92 11.01 12.83
N HIS A 11 11.80 12.03 12.72
CA HIS A 11 11.65 13.37 13.32
C HIS A 11 10.37 14.12 12.91
N SER A 12 9.76 13.73 11.81
CA SER A 12 8.58 14.37 11.23
C SER A 12 7.26 13.78 11.70
N ALA A 13 7.28 12.79 12.60
CA ALA A 13 6.06 12.14 13.04
C ALA A 13 5.31 12.95 14.11
N ASN A 14 3.99 13.05 13.99
CA ASN A 14 3.18 13.93 14.83
C ASN A 14 2.73 13.22 16.11
N SER A 15 2.76 13.93 17.24
CA SER A 15 2.08 13.48 18.46
C SER A 15 0.57 13.47 18.27
N LEU A 16 -0.05 12.30 18.28
CA LEU A 16 -1.50 12.16 18.10
C LEU A 16 -2.26 12.29 19.42
N THR A 17 -3.36 13.02 19.37
CA THR A 17 -4.21 13.32 20.52
C THR A 17 -5.59 12.66 20.40
N LEU A 18 -6.15 12.27 21.55
CA LEU A 18 -7.47 11.66 21.62
C LEU A 18 -8.55 12.70 21.26
N GLY A 19 -9.49 12.32 20.39
CA GLY A 19 -10.63 13.16 20.01
C GLY A 19 -10.42 14.02 18.76
N CYS A 20 -9.17 14.33 18.39
CA CYS A 20 -8.83 15.08 17.18
C CYS A 20 -8.31 14.15 16.08
N ASP A 21 -7.18 13.49 16.32
CA ASP A 21 -6.52 12.62 15.34
C ASP A 21 -7.09 11.19 15.36
N CYS A 22 -7.58 10.80 16.54
CA CYS A 22 -7.90 9.43 16.90
C CYS A 22 -9.22 9.38 17.70
N LEU A 23 -10.23 8.60 17.29
CA LEU A 23 -11.56 8.58 17.91
C LEU A 23 -11.95 7.21 18.50
N GLY A 24 -11.83 6.98 19.81
CA GLY A 24 -12.31 5.73 20.42
C GLY A 24 -11.51 5.35 21.66
N THR A 25 -11.42 4.05 21.96
CA THR A 25 -10.50 3.54 22.99
C THR A 25 -9.14 3.33 22.36
N ILE A 26 -8.15 4.09 22.81
CA ILE A 26 -6.82 4.17 22.17
C ILE A 26 -5.75 3.67 23.12
N GLN A 27 -4.87 2.82 22.60
CA GLN A 27 -3.59 2.55 23.23
C GLN A 27 -2.49 3.18 22.40
N TYR A 28 -1.70 4.00 23.07
CA TYR A 28 -0.61 4.75 22.47
C TYR A 28 0.71 4.04 22.72
N PHE A 29 1.57 4.00 21.71
CA PHE A 29 2.93 3.47 21.80
C PHE A 29 3.90 4.58 21.52
N ASP A 30 4.78 4.84 22.46
CA ASP A 30 5.75 5.92 22.36
C ASP A 30 6.93 5.46 21.50
N GLY A 31 7.19 6.15 20.39
CA GLY A 31 8.44 6.02 19.65
C GLY A 31 9.44 7.04 20.15
N VAL A 32 10.60 6.62 20.67
CA VAL A 32 11.63 7.52 21.20
C VAL A 32 12.68 7.82 20.14
N LEU A 33 12.90 9.11 19.86
CA LEU A 33 13.89 9.60 18.90
C LEU A 33 14.83 10.60 19.55
N ASN A 34 16.09 10.63 19.14
CA ASN A 34 17.02 11.67 19.56
C ASN A 34 16.82 12.96 18.75
N ASP A 35 16.91 14.12 19.39
CA ASP A 35 17.05 15.41 18.71
C ASP A 35 18.51 15.64 18.26
N HIS A 36 18.79 16.84 17.74
CA HIS A 36 20.13 17.24 17.31
C HIS A 36 21.15 17.37 18.46
N LYS A 37 20.69 17.33 19.72
CA LYS A 37 21.49 17.35 20.95
C LYS A 37 21.60 15.97 21.60
N GLY A 38 20.81 14.98 21.15
CA GLY A 38 20.79 13.62 21.69
C GLY A 38 19.58 13.31 22.58
N GLU A 39 18.65 14.24 22.76
CA GLU A 39 17.55 14.15 23.73
C GLU A 39 16.28 13.45 23.17
N PRO A 40 15.52 12.67 23.97
CA PRO A 40 14.39 11.84 23.51
C PRO A 40 13.08 12.62 23.18
N SER A 41 12.31 12.17 22.16
CA SER A 41 10.97 12.69 21.75
C SER A 41 9.98 11.56 21.38
N VAL A 42 8.65 11.74 21.60
CA VAL A 42 7.58 10.68 21.66
C VAL A 42 6.32 10.95 20.77
N ILE A 43 5.68 9.91 20.18
CA ILE A 43 4.56 9.94 19.16
C ILE A 43 3.48 8.82 19.37
N LYS A 44 2.24 8.89 18.77
CA LYS A 44 0.97 8.14 19.14
C LYS A 44 0.04 7.64 17.93
N ALA A 45 -1.02 6.74 18.03
CA ALA A 45 -1.78 6.00 16.89
C ALA A 45 -3.29 5.45 17.09
N TYR A 46 -4.14 5.05 16.06
CA TYR A 46 -5.63 4.60 16.12
C TYR A 46 -6.36 3.78 14.94
N MET A 47 -7.67 3.32 15.07
CA MET A 47 -8.58 2.36 14.29
C MET A 47 -10.13 2.67 14.00
N ARG A 48 -10.76 2.38 12.81
CA ARG A 48 -12.27 2.40 12.51
C ARG A 48 -12.86 1.32 11.49
N ARG A 49 -14.22 1.20 11.28
CA ARG A 49 -15.10 0.03 10.83
C ARG A 49 -16.00 0.11 9.54
N MET A 50 -16.53 -1.06 9.03
CA MET A 50 -17.72 -1.28 8.09
C MET A 50 -18.45 -2.70 8.19
N GLN A 51 -19.55 -2.99 7.43
CA GLN A 51 -20.61 -4.06 7.62
C GLN A 51 -21.14 -4.80 6.32
N HIS A 52 -21.72 -6.04 6.42
CA HIS A 52 -22.51 -6.79 5.38
C HIS A 52 -23.57 -7.82 5.94
N THR A 53 -24.54 -8.35 5.14
CA THR A 53 -25.66 -9.27 5.51
C THR A 53 -26.15 -10.21 4.36
N GLU A 54 -26.56 -11.46 4.65
CA GLU A 54 -27.09 -12.49 3.69
C GLU A 54 -28.56 -12.88 3.98
N TYR A 55 -29.38 -13.17 2.95
CA TYR A 55 -30.85 -13.16 3.04
C TYR A 55 -31.55 -14.52 2.85
N ARG A 56 -30.88 -15.59 2.41
CA ARG A 56 -31.57 -16.78 1.86
C ARG A 56 -31.99 -17.88 2.85
N THR A 57 -31.35 -18.03 4.00
CA THR A 57 -31.57 -19.20 4.89
C THR A 57 -32.29 -18.88 6.20
N GLY A 58 -32.54 -17.60 6.47
CA GLY A 58 -33.03 -17.12 7.77
C GLY A 58 -32.08 -17.38 8.96
N LYS A 59 -31.02 -18.19 8.77
CA LYS A 59 -29.98 -18.47 9.75
C LYS A 59 -28.99 -17.31 9.75
N VAL A 60 -28.81 -16.70 10.91
CA VAL A 60 -27.87 -15.60 11.10
C VAL A 60 -26.64 -16.14 11.82
N ALA A 61 -25.53 -16.28 11.08
CA ALA A 61 -24.22 -16.39 11.69
C ALA A 61 -23.60 -14.99 11.77
N LEU A 62 -23.36 -14.50 12.98
CA LEU A 62 -22.90 -13.14 13.21
C LEU A 62 -21.49 -13.17 13.79
N ALA A 63 -20.51 -12.85 12.97
CA ALA A 63 -19.14 -12.64 13.39
C ALA A 63 -18.77 -11.17 13.16
N ARG A 64 -18.28 -10.50 14.21
CA ARG A 64 -17.81 -9.11 14.11
C ARG A 64 -16.36 -9.12 13.65
N SER A 65 -16.09 -8.68 12.43
CA SER A 65 -14.71 -8.43 11.99
C SER A 65 -14.08 -7.33 12.85
N ARG A 66 -12.85 -7.59 13.29
CA ARG A 66 -12.01 -6.63 14.02
C ARG A 66 -10.72 -6.48 13.23
N CYS A 67 -10.13 -5.31 13.31
CA CYS A 67 -8.88 -5.04 12.63
C CYS A 67 -7.94 -4.27 13.56
N LEU A 68 -6.77 -4.79 13.90
CA LEU A 68 -5.78 -3.97 14.59
C LEU A 68 -5.27 -2.91 13.61
N VAL A 69 -5.43 -1.64 13.94
CA VAL A 69 -4.87 -0.55 13.14
C VAL A 69 -3.68 0.06 13.85
N ILE A 70 -2.55 0.10 13.17
CA ILE A 70 -1.32 0.74 13.62
C ILE A 70 -1.08 1.90 12.67
N SER A 71 -1.04 3.13 13.19
CA SER A 71 -0.93 4.32 12.36
C SER A 71 0.09 5.30 12.87
N PHE A 72 0.60 6.16 11.98
CA PHE A 72 1.34 7.36 12.36
C PHE A 72 1.17 8.41 11.27
N ILE A 73 1.24 9.69 11.66
CA ILE A 73 1.22 10.82 10.73
C ILE A 73 2.64 11.35 10.62
N VAL A 74 3.10 11.62 9.40
CA VAL A 74 4.39 12.25 9.12
C VAL A 74 4.15 13.55 8.36
N THR A 75 4.58 14.67 8.94
CA THR A 75 4.60 15.98 8.25
C THR A 75 5.97 16.20 7.61
N VAL A 76 6.01 16.26 6.28
CA VAL A 76 7.20 16.58 5.48
C VAL A 76 6.98 17.93 4.82
N VAL A 77 7.47 18.98 5.49
CA VAL A 77 7.30 20.37 5.07
C VAL A 77 5.80 20.69 4.94
N ASN A 78 5.27 20.77 3.73
CA ASN A 78 3.90 21.15 3.42
C ASN A 78 2.93 19.94 3.33
N TYR A 79 3.44 18.71 3.35
CA TYR A 79 2.61 17.51 3.21
C TYR A 79 2.45 16.75 4.52
N GLU A 80 1.26 16.22 4.75
CA GLU A 80 0.95 15.20 5.76
C GLU A 80 0.72 13.86 5.08
N TYR A 81 1.49 12.85 5.48
CA TYR A 81 1.23 11.46 5.14
C TYR A 81 0.70 10.74 6.36
N VAL A 82 -0.50 10.18 6.27
CA VAL A 82 -1.05 9.31 7.31
C VAL A 82 -0.92 7.87 6.87
N LEU A 83 -0.06 7.13 7.55
CA LEU A 83 0.26 5.73 7.26
C LEU A 83 -0.57 4.86 8.19
N TYR A 84 -1.25 3.86 7.63
CA TYR A 84 -2.08 2.92 8.36
C TYR A 84 -1.74 1.49 7.95
N TRP A 85 -1.45 0.65 8.94
CA TRP A 85 -1.47 -0.79 8.83
C TRP A 85 -2.75 -1.33 9.42
N TYR A 86 -3.45 -2.17 8.68
CA TYR A 86 -4.69 -2.81 9.08
C TYR A 86 -4.43 -4.32 9.15
N LEU A 87 -4.57 -4.95 10.32
CA LEU A 87 -4.46 -6.39 10.51
C LEU A 87 -5.84 -6.95 10.82
N TYR A 88 -6.48 -7.63 9.88
CA TYR A 88 -7.85 -8.14 9.99
C TYR A 88 -7.92 -9.54 10.60
N THR A 89 -9.09 -9.94 11.10
CA THR A 89 -9.32 -11.27 11.71
C THR A 89 -9.31 -12.44 10.73
N ASP A 90 -9.48 -12.17 9.43
CA ASP A 90 -9.30 -13.14 8.34
C ASP A 90 -7.82 -13.28 7.93
N ALA A 91 -6.92 -12.73 8.75
CA ALA A 91 -5.49 -12.59 8.51
C ALA A 91 -5.12 -11.66 7.36
N THR A 92 -6.04 -10.91 6.73
CA THR A 92 -5.66 -9.90 5.74
C THR A 92 -4.81 -8.81 6.39
N ILE A 93 -3.71 -8.42 5.74
CA ILE A 93 -2.95 -7.21 6.10
C ILE A 93 -3.10 -6.21 4.96
N ALA A 94 -3.61 -5.03 5.27
CA ALA A 94 -3.68 -3.93 4.32
C ALA A 94 -2.83 -2.76 4.81
N PHE A 95 -2.14 -2.11 3.88
CA PHE A 95 -1.41 -0.88 4.15
C PHE A 95 -2.04 0.23 3.33
N LYS A 96 -2.35 1.36 3.98
CA LYS A 96 -2.93 2.53 3.32
C LYS A 96 -2.18 3.79 3.71
N ILE A 97 -1.91 4.62 2.73
CA ILE A 97 -1.39 5.96 2.93
C ILE A 97 -2.48 6.94 2.52
N LYS A 98 -2.74 7.93 3.37
CA LYS A 98 -3.50 9.13 3.00
C LYS A 98 -2.54 10.29 2.85
N ALA A 99 -2.45 10.86 1.67
CA ALA A 99 -1.74 12.12 1.45
C ALA A 99 -2.71 13.29 1.65
N THR A 100 -2.33 14.25 2.49
CA THR A 100 -3.06 15.49 2.76
C THR A 100 -2.07 16.61 3.06
N GLY A 101 -2.53 17.72 3.63
CA GLY A 101 -1.75 18.92 3.85
C GLY A 101 -1.97 19.98 2.79
N GLU A 102 -0.92 20.75 2.53
CA GLU A 102 -0.89 21.84 1.58
C GLU A 102 -0.08 21.47 0.34
N LEU A 103 -0.48 22.00 -0.82
CA LEU A 103 0.28 21.79 -2.05
C LEU A 103 1.63 22.50 -1.97
N SER A 104 2.67 21.87 -2.51
CA SER A 104 3.89 22.60 -2.83
C SER A 104 3.61 23.50 -4.03
N THR A 105 3.86 24.79 -3.88
CA THR A 105 3.51 25.81 -4.87
C THR A 105 4.70 26.63 -5.32
N ASN A 106 4.66 27.09 -6.57
CA ASN A 106 5.57 28.10 -7.09
C ASN A 106 4.81 29.34 -7.57
N LEU A 107 5.52 30.46 -7.65
CA LEU A 107 4.99 31.70 -8.20
C LEU A 107 4.64 31.51 -9.68
N LEU A 108 3.47 31.99 -10.07
CA LEU A 108 3.03 32.13 -11.45
C LEU A 108 2.96 33.62 -11.78
N GLU A 109 3.66 34.02 -12.83
CA GLU A 109 3.64 35.41 -13.30
C GLU A 109 2.22 35.86 -13.65
N GLN A 110 1.92 37.16 -13.48
CA GLN A 110 0.61 37.70 -13.78
C GLN A 110 0.28 37.52 -15.27
N GLY A 111 -0.85 36.87 -15.56
CA GLY A 111 -1.27 36.56 -16.92
C GLY A 111 -0.60 35.34 -17.56
N ALA A 112 0.38 34.72 -16.87
CA ALA A 112 0.96 33.47 -17.33
C ALA A 112 0.05 32.26 -17.04
N ILE A 113 0.27 31.17 -17.78
CA ILE A 113 -0.40 29.88 -17.57
C ILE A 113 0.64 28.80 -17.20
N PRO A 114 0.25 27.73 -16.47
CA PRO A 114 1.18 26.66 -16.04
C PRO A 114 1.81 25.82 -17.17
N SER A 115 1.52 26.10 -18.44
CA SER A 115 2.07 25.44 -19.63
C SER A 115 2.05 23.90 -19.59
N GLY A 116 1.01 23.31 -18.98
CA GLY A 116 0.85 21.85 -18.89
C GLY A 116 1.64 21.16 -17.77
N TYR A 117 2.34 21.91 -16.91
CA TYR A 117 3.15 21.37 -15.82
C TYR A 117 2.56 21.61 -14.42
N GLY A 118 1.33 22.09 -14.35
CA GLY A 118 0.65 22.33 -13.08
C GLY A 118 -0.76 22.87 -13.26
N THR A 119 -1.35 23.26 -12.15
CA THR A 119 -2.69 23.86 -12.07
C THR A 119 -2.63 25.16 -11.27
N THR A 120 -3.20 26.23 -11.80
CA THR A 120 -3.38 27.49 -11.06
C THR A 120 -4.44 27.29 -9.99
N VAL A 121 -4.04 27.31 -8.71
CA VAL A 121 -4.95 27.06 -7.57
C VAL A 121 -5.45 28.34 -6.91
N ALA A 122 -4.75 29.45 -7.14
CA ALA A 122 -5.12 30.80 -6.72
C ALA A 122 -4.39 31.83 -7.62
N PRO A 123 -4.77 33.13 -7.61
CA PRO A 123 -4.08 34.15 -8.38
C PRO A 123 -2.56 34.09 -8.16
N GLN A 124 -1.80 33.93 -9.24
CA GLN A 124 -0.33 33.85 -9.22
C GLN A 124 0.26 32.66 -8.44
N ILE A 125 -0.54 31.62 -8.14
CA ILE A 125 -0.09 30.43 -7.41
C ILE A 125 -0.31 29.19 -8.27
N ASN A 126 0.78 28.51 -8.64
CA ASN A 126 0.76 27.27 -9.40
C ASN A 126 1.12 26.07 -8.52
N GLY A 127 0.25 25.05 -8.50
CA GLY A 127 0.53 23.73 -7.96
C GLY A 127 1.10 22.84 -9.05
N GLN A 128 2.40 22.51 -8.98
CA GLN A 128 3.08 21.70 -10.00
C GLN A 128 2.65 20.23 -9.93
N TYR A 129 2.55 19.58 -11.09
CA TYR A 129 2.32 18.13 -11.14
C TYR A 129 3.54 17.38 -10.60
N HIS A 130 3.29 16.39 -9.75
CA HIS A 130 4.33 15.56 -9.13
C HIS A 130 3.77 14.17 -8.76
N GLN A 131 4.65 13.22 -8.49
CA GLN A 131 4.28 11.87 -8.06
C GLN A 131 4.75 11.60 -6.64
N HIS A 132 3.91 10.90 -5.87
CA HIS A 132 4.24 10.36 -4.56
C HIS A 132 4.52 8.87 -4.71
N MET A 133 5.79 8.50 -4.66
CA MET A 133 6.23 7.11 -4.82
C MET A 133 6.64 6.54 -3.46
N PHE A 134 6.08 5.39 -3.11
CA PHE A 134 6.35 4.72 -1.84
C PHE A 134 6.98 3.35 -2.09
N SER A 135 7.96 2.99 -1.27
CA SER A 135 8.58 1.67 -1.28
C SER A 135 8.24 0.95 0.03
N MET A 136 7.72 -0.27 -0.10
CA MET A 136 7.37 -1.12 1.02
C MET A 136 8.28 -2.34 1.04
N ARG A 137 9.14 -2.43 2.05
CA ARG A 137 9.99 -3.61 2.26
C ARG A 137 9.20 -4.66 3.04
N LEU A 138 8.98 -5.81 2.44
CA LEU A 138 8.44 -7.01 3.08
C LEU A 138 9.54 -8.04 3.28
N ASP A 139 9.60 -8.62 4.47
CA ASP A 139 10.54 -9.68 4.86
C ASP A 139 9.72 -10.88 5.36
N PRO A 140 9.21 -11.71 4.43
CA PRO A 140 8.23 -12.73 4.75
C PRO A 140 8.86 -13.94 5.47
N MET A 141 8.09 -14.52 6.39
CA MET A 141 8.41 -15.79 7.05
C MET A 141 7.15 -16.66 7.09
N ILE A 142 6.61 -16.99 5.92
CA ILE A 142 5.36 -17.75 5.77
C ILE A 142 5.67 -19.22 6.06
N ASP A 143 5.23 -19.73 7.21
CA ASP A 143 5.48 -21.09 7.72
C ASP A 143 6.96 -21.54 7.78
N SER A 144 7.91 -20.69 7.42
CA SER A 144 9.36 -20.86 7.53
C SER A 144 10.06 -19.59 7.01
N ILE A 145 11.40 -19.57 7.08
CA ILE A 145 12.24 -18.54 6.43
C ILE A 145 12.46 -18.78 4.93
N LYS A 146 12.10 -19.95 4.40
CA LYS A 146 12.33 -20.33 3.00
C LYS A 146 11.07 -20.04 2.20
N ASN A 147 10.95 -18.82 1.69
CA ASN A 147 9.83 -18.39 0.87
C ASN A 147 10.25 -18.12 -0.58
N THR A 148 9.30 -18.25 -1.50
CA THR A 148 9.49 -18.00 -2.94
C THR A 148 8.43 -17.03 -3.43
N VAL A 149 8.82 -16.09 -4.29
CA VAL A 149 7.91 -15.15 -4.94
C VAL A 149 7.56 -15.65 -6.33
N SER A 150 6.29 -15.52 -6.71
CA SER A 150 5.82 -15.78 -8.07
C SER A 150 4.82 -14.72 -8.49
N GLN A 151 4.93 -14.23 -9.72
CA GLN A 151 3.88 -13.43 -10.35
C GLN A 151 2.76 -14.36 -10.83
N VAL A 152 1.51 -13.93 -10.65
CA VAL A 152 0.33 -14.67 -11.14
C VAL A 152 -0.53 -13.72 -11.96
N ASP A 153 -0.80 -14.11 -13.19
CA ASP A 153 -1.69 -13.43 -14.13
C ASP A 153 -2.90 -14.31 -14.41
N VAL A 154 -4.07 -13.74 -14.66
CA VAL A 154 -5.23 -14.46 -15.20
C VAL A 154 -5.19 -14.33 -16.72
N VAL A 155 -5.16 -15.47 -17.41
CA VAL A 155 -5.14 -15.53 -18.87
C VAL A 155 -6.38 -16.25 -19.38
N PRO A 156 -7.03 -15.73 -20.44
CA PRO A 156 -8.17 -16.42 -21.04
C PRO A 156 -7.73 -17.78 -21.59
N LEU A 157 -8.63 -18.75 -21.50
CA LEU A 157 -8.43 -20.04 -22.16
C LEU A 157 -8.65 -19.90 -23.67
N GLU A 158 -7.86 -20.64 -24.45
CA GLU A 158 -8.02 -20.67 -25.91
C GLU A 158 -9.19 -21.58 -26.31
N GLY A 159 -10.08 -21.08 -27.17
CA GLY A 159 -11.15 -21.85 -27.81
C GLY A 159 -12.42 -21.04 -28.05
N ASP A 160 -13.38 -21.63 -28.77
CA ASP A 160 -14.62 -20.98 -29.16
C ASP A 160 -15.66 -20.95 -28.02
N VAL A 161 -16.46 -19.89 -27.98
CA VAL A 161 -17.59 -19.74 -27.05
C VAL A 161 -18.54 -20.93 -27.21
N GLY A 162 -18.76 -21.68 -26.13
CA GLY A 162 -19.65 -22.86 -26.13
C GLY A 162 -18.97 -24.18 -26.48
N SER A 163 -17.63 -24.23 -26.60
CA SER A 163 -16.92 -25.49 -26.72
C SER A 163 -17.23 -26.42 -25.53
N PRO A 164 -17.51 -27.73 -25.75
CA PRO A 164 -17.72 -28.70 -24.68
C PRO A 164 -16.54 -28.85 -23.71
N THR A 165 -15.35 -28.39 -24.11
CA THR A 165 -14.10 -28.47 -23.33
C THR A 165 -13.78 -27.20 -22.55
N LEU A 166 -14.49 -26.09 -22.81
CA LEU A 166 -14.33 -24.83 -22.08
C LEU A 166 -15.40 -24.72 -20.99
N MET A 167 -15.16 -25.37 -19.85
CA MET A 167 -15.98 -25.19 -18.64
C MET A 167 -15.56 -23.95 -17.82
N GLU A 168 -14.38 -23.41 -18.10
CA GLU A 168 -13.82 -22.20 -17.46
C GLU A 168 -13.43 -21.19 -18.54
N GLU A 169 -13.47 -19.90 -18.21
CA GLU A 169 -13.15 -18.82 -19.16
C GLU A 169 -11.67 -18.39 -19.09
N ALA A 170 -10.99 -18.63 -17.97
CA ALA A 170 -9.62 -18.20 -17.73
C ALA A 170 -8.92 -19.00 -16.63
N LEU A 171 -7.59 -19.11 -16.71
CA LEU A 171 -6.75 -19.80 -15.72
C LEU A 171 -5.64 -18.89 -15.16
N PRO A 172 -5.18 -19.15 -13.93
CA PRO A 172 -3.99 -18.49 -13.38
C PRO A 172 -2.71 -19.02 -14.04
N LEU A 173 -1.98 -18.15 -14.73
CA LEU A 173 -0.62 -18.37 -15.20
C LEU A 173 0.38 -17.89 -14.15
N THR A 174 1.21 -18.80 -13.63
CA THR A 174 2.24 -18.49 -12.64
C THR A 174 3.61 -18.40 -13.30
N THR A 175 4.34 -17.32 -13.06
CA THR A 175 5.74 -17.14 -13.48
C THR A 175 6.63 -16.84 -12.28
N HIS A 176 7.82 -17.43 -12.23
CA HIS A 176 8.79 -17.24 -11.14
C HIS A 176 9.66 -16.01 -11.37
N THR A 177 9.03 -14.86 -11.62
CA THR A 177 9.69 -13.55 -11.63
C THR A 177 9.36 -12.79 -10.35
N GLU A 178 10.39 -12.17 -9.78
CA GLU A 178 10.27 -11.32 -8.59
C GLU A 178 10.00 -9.85 -8.96
N GLN A 179 10.22 -9.48 -10.23
CA GLN A 179 10.08 -8.11 -10.73
C GLN A 179 8.94 -8.01 -11.74
N GLY A 180 8.18 -6.93 -11.65
CA GLY A 180 7.14 -6.60 -12.62
C GLY A 180 6.30 -5.40 -12.20
N GLN A 181 5.65 -4.79 -13.18
CA GLN A 181 4.65 -3.74 -12.96
C GLN A 181 3.27 -4.38 -12.72
N ALA A 182 2.41 -3.67 -11.97
CA ALA A 182 1.02 -4.04 -11.83
C ALA A 182 0.35 -4.08 -13.20
N ASN A 183 -0.57 -5.03 -13.41
CA ASN A 183 -1.34 -5.13 -14.64
C ASN A 183 -2.80 -5.40 -14.31
N SER A 184 -3.63 -4.37 -14.45
CA SER A 184 -5.07 -4.48 -14.20
C SER A 184 -5.80 -5.33 -15.24
N LEU A 185 -5.27 -5.46 -16.46
CA LEU A 185 -5.91 -6.21 -17.54
C LEU A 185 -5.85 -7.72 -17.28
N SER A 186 -4.77 -8.21 -16.66
CA SER A 186 -4.62 -9.62 -16.27
C SER A 186 -4.93 -9.88 -14.79
N GLY A 187 -5.36 -8.85 -14.04
CA GLY A 187 -5.57 -8.97 -12.59
C GLY A 187 -4.31 -9.38 -11.82
N ARG A 188 -3.13 -8.94 -12.28
CA ARG A 188 -1.82 -9.41 -11.78
C ARG A 188 -1.67 -9.25 -10.27
N ILE A 189 -1.17 -10.31 -9.64
CA ILE A 189 -0.75 -10.34 -8.24
C ILE A 189 0.65 -10.95 -8.09
N TRP A 190 1.25 -10.79 -6.91
CA TRP A 190 2.41 -11.59 -6.50
C TRP A 190 2.03 -12.51 -5.36
N LYS A 191 2.42 -13.78 -5.46
CA LYS A 191 2.23 -14.79 -4.41
C LYS A 191 3.58 -15.05 -3.76
N ILE A 192 3.64 -14.90 -2.44
CA ILE A 192 4.78 -15.30 -1.63
C ILE A 192 4.40 -16.63 -0.98
N SER A 193 5.08 -17.71 -1.32
CA SER A 193 4.70 -19.07 -0.90
C SER A 193 5.83 -19.80 -0.17
N ASN A 194 5.46 -20.83 0.60
CA ASN A 194 6.40 -21.77 1.19
C ASN A 194 6.24 -23.14 0.53
N PRO A 195 7.14 -23.52 -0.39
CA PRO A 195 7.04 -24.80 -1.11
C PRO A 195 7.14 -26.04 -0.20
N SER A 196 7.70 -25.90 1.00
CA SER A 196 7.87 -27.00 1.95
C SER A 196 6.67 -27.21 2.89
N SER A 197 5.68 -26.31 2.87
CA SER A 197 4.44 -26.42 3.65
C SER A 197 3.24 -26.43 2.70
N LEU A 198 2.56 -27.58 2.60
CA LEU A 198 1.40 -27.76 1.73
C LEU A 198 0.11 -27.67 2.53
N HIS A 199 -0.87 -26.95 1.99
CA HIS A 199 -2.20 -26.90 2.55
C HIS A 199 -2.92 -28.25 2.37
N SER A 200 -3.43 -28.82 3.46
CA SER A 200 -3.92 -30.21 3.52
C SER A 200 -5.03 -30.56 2.52
N PHE A 201 -5.87 -29.60 2.14
CA PHE A 201 -7.00 -29.83 1.24
C PHE A 201 -6.72 -29.49 -0.22
N THR A 202 -5.89 -28.49 -0.48
CA THR A 202 -5.63 -28.02 -1.85
C THR A 202 -4.37 -28.65 -2.44
N GLY A 203 -3.50 -29.22 -1.60
CA GLY A 203 -2.19 -29.74 -2.00
C GLY A 203 -1.22 -28.66 -2.47
N GLN A 204 -1.61 -27.38 -2.40
CA GLN A 204 -0.81 -26.25 -2.86
C GLN A 204 0.06 -25.70 -1.73
N PRO A 205 1.23 -25.12 -2.05
CA PRO A 205 2.03 -24.37 -1.08
C PRO A 205 1.21 -23.28 -0.38
N VAL A 206 1.30 -23.24 0.96
CA VAL A 206 0.73 -22.15 1.76
C VAL A 206 1.35 -20.82 1.33
N ALA A 207 0.57 -19.75 1.35
CA ALA A 207 1.00 -18.50 0.76
C ALA A 207 0.21 -17.28 1.24
N TRP A 208 0.84 -16.14 1.01
CA TRP A 208 0.22 -14.83 1.01
C TRP A 208 0.19 -14.25 -0.40
N LYS A 209 -0.83 -13.46 -0.69
CA LYS A 209 -0.98 -12.75 -1.96
C LYS A 209 -0.81 -11.25 -1.73
N LEU A 210 0.14 -10.65 -2.43
CA LEU A 210 0.26 -9.20 -2.59
C LEU A 210 -0.61 -8.76 -3.76
N VAL A 211 -1.64 -7.98 -3.45
CA VAL A 211 -2.56 -7.42 -4.43
C VAL A 211 -2.20 -5.94 -4.63
N PRO A 212 -1.55 -5.56 -5.73
CA PRO A 212 -1.16 -4.18 -5.98
C PRO A 212 -2.37 -3.30 -6.27
N MET A 213 -2.26 -2.00 -5.96
CA MET A 213 -3.11 -1.00 -6.61
C MET A 213 -2.57 -0.72 -8.02
N ASN A 214 -3.47 -0.45 -8.96
CA ASN A 214 -3.08 -0.02 -10.29
C ASN A 214 -2.77 1.48 -10.28
N THR A 215 -1.48 1.83 -10.23
CA THR A 215 -1.00 3.22 -10.23
C THR A 215 -0.09 3.47 -11.43
N PRO A 216 -0.04 4.70 -11.97
CA PRO A 216 0.90 5.04 -13.03
C PRO A 216 2.35 4.73 -12.62
N PRO A 217 3.21 4.28 -13.56
CA PRO A 217 4.64 4.12 -13.29
C PRO A 217 5.31 5.48 -13.08
N LEU A 218 6.60 5.47 -12.76
CA LEU A 218 7.42 6.69 -12.76
C LEU A 218 7.36 7.36 -14.15
N MET A 219 6.89 8.62 -14.20
CA MET A 219 6.72 9.38 -15.43
C MET A 219 8.00 10.07 -15.90
N ALA A 220 9.02 10.12 -15.04
CA ALA A 220 10.33 10.65 -15.41
C ALA A 220 11.01 9.71 -16.42
N LYS A 221 11.61 10.28 -17.46
CA LYS A 221 12.34 9.49 -18.47
C LYS A 221 13.53 8.76 -17.81
N PRO A 222 13.78 7.49 -18.16
CA PRO A 222 14.97 6.77 -17.71
C PRO A 222 16.24 7.55 -18.06
N GLY A 223 17.20 7.62 -17.11
CA GLY A 223 18.49 8.28 -17.32
C GLY A 223 18.48 9.82 -17.37
N ILE A 224 17.33 10.48 -17.30
CA ILE A 224 17.25 11.95 -17.29
C ILE A 224 17.03 12.48 -15.87
N GLY A 225 17.94 13.39 -15.46
CA GLY A 225 17.93 14.03 -14.15
C GLY A 225 18.34 13.09 -13.02
N GLY A 226 18.64 13.67 -11.85
CA GLY A 226 19.02 12.88 -10.66
C GLY A 226 17.93 11.91 -10.20
N LEU A 227 16.67 12.09 -10.61
CA LEU A 227 15.53 11.30 -10.15
C LEU A 227 15.58 9.86 -10.68
N GLY A 228 15.65 9.66 -12.01
CA GLY A 228 15.66 8.31 -12.60
C GLY A 228 16.85 7.46 -12.16
N LEU A 229 17.99 8.07 -11.84
CA LEU A 229 19.18 7.39 -11.32
C LEU A 229 19.08 7.04 -9.82
N ARG A 230 18.32 7.81 -9.04
CA ARG A 230 18.22 7.66 -7.58
C ARG A 230 16.99 6.87 -7.14
N SER A 231 16.02 6.66 -8.04
CA SER A 231 14.77 5.94 -7.75
C SER A 231 14.60 4.69 -8.61
N GLY A 232 15.67 3.91 -8.83
CA GLY A 232 15.66 2.73 -9.69
C GLY A 232 14.62 1.66 -9.31
N HIS A 233 14.15 1.64 -8.06
CA HIS A 233 13.09 0.74 -7.58
C HIS A 233 11.65 1.26 -7.87
N CYS A 234 11.50 2.46 -8.42
CA CYS A 234 10.21 3.06 -8.78
C CYS A 234 9.86 2.91 -10.28
N GLY A 235 10.81 2.40 -11.08
CA GLY A 235 10.66 2.13 -12.51
C GLY A 235 10.22 0.70 -12.80
#